data_AF-A0A0H3GRJ8-F1
#
_entry.id   AF-A0A0H3GRJ8-F1
#
_cell.length_a   1.000
_cell.length_b   1.000
_cell.length_c   1.000
_cell.angle_alpha   90.00
_cell.angle_beta   90.00
_cell.angle_gamma   90.00
#
_symmetry.space_group_name_H-M   'P 1'
#
loop_
_entity.id
_entity.type
_entity.pdbx_description
1 polymer ?
#
loop_
_entity_poly.entity_id
_entity_poly.type
_entity_poly.pdbx_seq_one_letter_code
_entity_poly.pdbx_strand_id
1 'polypeptide(L)' 'MPHQNSSVGFTYNKDLFSETVTFYPLERAKEIHIALEKKRLGGK' A
#
# COMPACT_ATOMS: atom_id res chain seq x y z
N MET A 1 -2.98 13.37 17.39
CA MET A 1 -3.80 13.45 16.15
C MET A 1 -4.30 12.04 15.87
N PRO A 2 -5.62 11.77 15.82
CA PRO A 2 -6.09 10.44 15.48
C PRO A 2 -5.53 10.07 14.10
N HIS A 3 -5.02 8.83 13.96
CA HIS A 3 -4.38 8.25 12.75
C HIS A 3 -2.88 8.49 12.51
N GLN A 4 -2.06 8.79 13.54
CA GLN A 4 -0.58 8.81 13.37
C GLN A 4 0.04 7.45 12.99
N ASN A 5 -0.71 6.34 13.09
CA ASN A 5 -0.20 4.98 12.92
C ASN A 5 -0.83 4.25 11.71
N SER A 6 -1.24 5.01 10.69
CA SER A 6 -1.81 4.45 9.46
C SER A 6 -0.93 4.75 8.27
N SER A 7 -0.84 3.80 7.33
CA SER A 7 -0.35 4.05 5.98
C SER A 7 -1.52 4.34 5.05
N VAL A 8 -1.25 5.00 3.94
CA VAL A 8 -2.25 5.32 2.91
C VAL A 8 -1.83 4.68 1.60
N GLY A 9 -2.75 3.90 1.00
CA GLY A 9 -2.63 3.40 -0.36
C GLY A 9 -3.50 4.21 -1.31
N PHE A 10 -2.97 4.49 -2.50
CA PHE A 10 -3.69 5.16 -3.58
C PHE A 10 -3.85 4.20 -4.74
N THR A 11 -5.06 4.13 -5.30
CA THR A 11 -5.28 3.59 -6.64
C THR A 11 -5.41 4.75 -7.61
N TYR A 12 -4.90 4.57 -8.82
CA TYR A 12 -4.93 5.59 -9.86
C TYR A 12 -5.73 5.06 -11.05
N ASN A 13 -6.51 5.94 -11.68
CA ASN A 13 -7.12 5.67 -12.97
C ASN A 13 -6.07 5.76 -14.10
N LYS A 14 -6.50 5.50 -15.35
CA LYS A 14 -5.63 5.56 -16.53
C LYS A 14 -5.05 6.97 -16.79
N ASP A 15 -5.72 8.00 -16.31
CA ASP A 15 -5.34 9.40 -16.45
C ASP A 15 -4.46 9.88 -15.27
N LEU A 16 -3.97 8.96 -14.44
CA LEU A 16 -3.10 9.22 -13.28
C LEU A 16 -3.74 10.04 -12.16
N PHE A 17 -5.07 10.16 -12.13
CA PHE A 17 -5.81 10.70 -10.99
C PHE A 17 -6.07 9.62 -9.96
N SER A 18 -5.98 9.97 -8.67
CA SER A 18 -6.34 9.05 -7.61
C SER A 18 -7.84 8.75 -7.65
N GLU A 19 -8.19 7.47 -7.76
CA GLU A 19 -9.58 7.00 -7.77
C GLU A 19 -10.02 6.57 -6.37
N THR A 20 -9.15 5.86 -5.64
CA THR A 20 -9.45 5.40 -4.27
C THR A 20 -8.27 5.67 -3.33
N VAL A 21 -8.60 6.09 -2.12
CA VAL A 21 -7.67 6.25 -1.00
C VAL A 21 -8.05 5.22 0.07
N THR A 22 -7.10 4.35 0.44
CA THR A 22 -7.32 3.31 1.45
C THR A 22 -6.35 3.49 2.61
N PHE A 23 -6.88 3.49 3.83
CA PHE A 23 -6.07 3.59 5.04
C PHE A 23 -5.83 2.20 5.62
N TYR A 24 -4.57 1.83 5.81
CA TYR A 24 -4.17 0.58 6.42
C TYR A 24 -3.52 0.83 7.78
N PRO A 25 -3.77 -0.02 8.79
CA PRO A 25 -2.88 -0.10 9.94
C PRO A 25 -1.44 -0.38 9.48
N LEU A 26 -0.44 0.15 10.19
CA LEU A 26 0.98 -0.06 9.86
C LEU A 26 1.37 -1.55 9.75
N GLU A 27 0.80 -2.41 10.60
CA GLU A 27 1.05 -3.85 10.56
C GLU A 27 0.65 -4.43 9.19
N ARG A 28 -0.54 -4.07 8.70
CA ARG A 28 -0.99 -4.48 7.37
C ARG A 28 -0.14 -3.91 6.25
N ALA A 29 0.31 -2.66 6.39
CA ALA A 29 1.23 -2.04 5.42
C ALA A 29 2.56 -2.80 5.33
N LYS A 30 3.09 -3.25 6.48
CA LYS A 30 4.32 -4.05 6.56
C LYS A 30 4.15 -5.43 5.90
N GLU A 31 3.02 -6.09 6.12
CA GLU A 31 2.70 -7.35 5.43
C GLU A 31 2.68 -7.17 3.90
N ILE A 32 2.03 -6.11 3.40
CA ILE A 32 1.98 -5.80 1.97
C ILE A 32 3.38 -5.55 1.43
N HIS A 33 4.21 -4.79 2.17
CA HIS A 33 5.60 -4.53 1.77
C HIS A 33 6.41 -5.82 1.64
N ILE A 34 6.38 -6.69 2.65
CA ILE A 34 7.08 -7.98 2.64
C ILE A 34 6.57 -8.88 1.51
N ALA A 35 5.25 -8.93 1.28
CA ALA A 35 4.67 -9.71 0.20
C ALA A 35 5.12 -9.21 -1.18
N LEU A 36 5.22 -7.89 -1.36
CA LEU A 36 5.72 -7.27 -2.59
C LEU A 36 7.22 -7.60 -2.81
N GLU A 37 8.03 -7.53 -1.75
CA GLU A 37 9.45 -7.91 -1.81
C GLU A 37 9.62 -9.39 -2.19
N LYS A 38 8.87 -10.29 -1.54
CA LYS A 38 8.88 -11.72 -1.89
C LYS A 38 8.50 -11.96 -3.34
N LYS A 39 7.47 -11.28 -3.85
CA LYS A 39 7.05 -11.40 -5.26
C LYS A 39 8.11 -10.88 -6.24
N ARG A 40 8.84 -9.82 -5.88
CA ARG A 40 9.97 -9.31 -6.68
C ARG A 40 11.13 -10.28 -6.72
N LEU A 41 11.43 -10.96 -5.60
CA LEU A 41 12.52 -11.92 -5.51
C LEU A 41 12.19 -13.26 -6.19
N GLY A 42 10.93 -13.69 -6.15
CA GLY A 42 10.45 -14.93 -6.79
C GLY A 42 10.20 -14.83 -8.30
N GLY A 43 10.49 -13.69 -8.93
CA GLY A 43 10.30 -13.48 -10.37
C GLY A 43 11.48 -13.90 -11.25
N LYS A 44 12.43 -14.67 -10.71
CA LYS A 44 13.53 -15.30 -11.46
C LYS A 44 13.17 -16.75 -11.74
#